data_AF-H2ZTP8-F1
#
_entry.id   AF-H2ZTP8-F1
#
_cell.length_a   1.000
_cell.length_b   1.000
_cell.length_c   1.000
_cell.angle_alpha   90.00
_cell.angle_beta   90.00
_cell.angle_gamma   90.00
#
_symmetry.space_group_name_H-M   'P 1'
#
loop_
_entity.id
_entity.type
_entity.pdbx_description
1 polymer ?
#
loop_
_entity_poly.entity_id
_entity_poly.type
_entity_poly.pdbx_seq_one_letter_code
_entity_poly.pdbx_strand_id
1 'polypeptide(L)'
;MKRDKFVTEDERYNFRPLVVLELAKKTSKETIDWLIKRISGKTKDGGAHLMIKPLQKFSDKNEPENPNIYFIGASRIRFLFGAEAVGLVRECTDGSMRNFTYSNRKIFKGFEDDNEDFLTMAERQYIIKQELEHLRAKDETMIPGHPQAKLYPGKSILRRLKSCGILVQIYPLHDKEQLKKLCHSWYYQKKLAWQPLDDIACYFGQTIALYFGFLEYLTFALIPMALLGIPYYMFAWEDYDKYVLLATFNLLWSTVILEFWKRSCASLTFRWGTLLMKREFEEPRSGFHGVLGTNPITGREEPVYSTLKKQLRIYLVSLPFVCLCLYFSLYVMMIYFDLENWALAYHEEEQSGFSSLLLYVPSIIYAVVIEIMNWLYKYAAECLTQWENHRLESSYQNHLVLKVLVFNFLNCFASLFYIAFVLRDMKLLRQPHAVLLADEQILVQIIETYLTSWKKTQNKLRTNKWKKCKGLKENLEAWLTQNSVRKGPKQRTLYFGTFDDYLELFLQFGYVSLFSCVYPLAAVLAVLNNATEMYSDAFKMCQVFKRPFSEPTANIGVWQVTKE
;
A
#
# COMPACT_ATOMS: atom_id res chain seq x y z
N MET A 1 30.08 -16.43 -34.92
CA MET A 1 29.42 -17.70 -35.31
C MET A 1 29.70 -18.75 -34.25
N LYS A 2 28.87 -18.79 -33.20
CA LYS A 2 28.75 -19.82 -32.14
C LYS A 2 27.84 -19.26 -31.05
N ARG A 3 26.57 -19.66 -31.05
CA ARG A 3 25.64 -19.83 -29.90
C ARG A 3 24.20 -19.94 -30.42
N ASP A 4 23.96 -20.96 -31.24
CA ASP A 4 22.64 -21.57 -31.35
C ASP A 4 22.60 -22.70 -30.32
N LYS A 5 22.10 -22.41 -29.12
CA LYS A 5 21.47 -23.44 -28.31
C LYS A 5 19.97 -23.26 -28.53
N PHE A 6 19.41 -24.13 -29.36
CA PHE A 6 17.98 -24.35 -29.46
C PHE A 6 17.44 -24.61 -28.06
N VAL A 7 16.56 -23.72 -27.58
CA VAL A 7 15.67 -24.02 -26.46
C VAL A 7 14.75 -25.12 -26.97
N THR A 8 14.96 -26.35 -26.51
CA THR A 8 14.09 -27.50 -26.81
C THR A 8 12.66 -27.18 -26.35
N GLU A 9 11.65 -27.70 -27.08
CA GLU A 9 10.24 -27.40 -26.79
C GLU A 9 9.80 -27.77 -25.36
N ASP A 10 10.50 -28.71 -24.72
CA ASP A 10 10.27 -29.11 -23.32
C ASP A 10 10.69 -28.04 -22.29
N GLU A 11 11.71 -27.22 -22.57
CA GLU A 11 12.13 -26.13 -21.67
C GLU A 11 11.14 -24.95 -21.67
N ARG A 12 10.29 -24.81 -22.70
CA ARG A 12 9.26 -23.76 -22.75
C ARG A 12 8.17 -23.95 -21.70
N TYR A 13 7.99 -25.17 -21.19
CA TYR A 13 6.90 -25.52 -20.28
C TYR A 13 7.32 -25.71 -18.81
N ASN A 14 8.61 -25.89 -18.53
CA ASN A 14 9.10 -26.15 -17.18
C ASN A 14 9.74 -24.90 -16.54
N PHE A 15 8.91 -23.89 -16.24
CA PHE A 15 9.35 -22.70 -15.48
C PHE A 15 8.50 -22.46 -14.23
N ARG A 16 9.14 -21.89 -13.20
CA ARG A 16 8.50 -21.50 -11.94
C ARG A 16 7.55 -20.32 -12.18
N PRO A 17 6.23 -20.46 -11.93
CA PRO A 17 5.29 -19.38 -12.14
C PRO A 17 5.51 -18.29 -11.08
N LEU A 18 5.56 -17.02 -11.52
CA LEU A 18 5.82 -15.89 -10.63
C LEU A 18 4.67 -14.89 -10.61
N VAL A 19 4.05 -14.63 -11.75
CA VAL A 19 2.96 -13.65 -11.92
C VAL A 19 1.76 -14.34 -12.57
N VAL A 20 0.57 -13.96 -12.12
CA VAL A 20 -0.70 -14.40 -12.72
C VAL A 20 -1.30 -13.25 -13.52
N LEU A 21 -1.76 -13.56 -14.72
CA LEU A 21 -2.52 -12.67 -15.59
C LEU A 21 -3.91 -13.25 -15.80
N GLU A 22 -4.94 -12.50 -15.38
CA GLU A 22 -6.35 -12.89 -15.53
C GLU A 22 -7.04 -11.99 -16.56
N LEU A 23 -7.55 -12.61 -17.62
CA LEU A 23 -8.32 -11.94 -18.67
C LEU A 23 -9.83 -12.14 -18.45
N ALA A 24 -10.65 -11.27 -19.03
CA ALA A 24 -12.09 -11.38 -18.95
C ALA A 24 -12.60 -12.68 -19.59
N LYS A 25 -13.68 -13.25 -19.06
CA LYS A 25 -14.30 -14.50 -19.55
C LYS A 25 -14.66 -14.44 -21.05
N LYS A 26 -15.05 -13.26 -21.54
CA LYS A 26 -15.51 -13.02 -22.92
C LYS A 26 -14.40 -12.57 -23.88
N THR A 27 -13.13 -12.76 -23.54
CA THR A 27 -12.01 -12.34 -24.40
C THR A 27 -11.90 -13.24 -25.63
N SER A 28 -11.76 -12.66 -26.82
CA SER A 28 -11.58 -13.41 -28.07
C SER A 28 -10.27 -14.19 -28.11
N LYS A 29 -10.29 -15.38 -28.72
CA LYS A 29 -9.10 -16.22 -28.90
C LYS A 29 -8.00 -15.49 -29.66
N GLU A 30 -8.35 -14.74 -30.70
CA GLU A 30 -7.41 -13.91 -31.46
C GLU A 30 -6.64 -12.92 -30.57
N THR A 31 -7.33 -12.26 -29.63
CA THR A 31 -6.72 -11.33 -28.68
C THR A 31 -5.76 -12.04 -27.73
N ILE A 32 -6.13 -13.24 -27.28
CA ILE A 32 -5.33 -14.07 -26.40
C ILE A 32 -4.05 -14.51 -27.11
N ASP A 33 -4.16 -15.05 -28.31
CA ASP A 33 -3.02 -15.55 -29.10
C ASP A 33 -2.08 -14.41 -29.48
N TRP A 34 -2.63 -13.24 -29.86
CA TRP A 34 -1.85 -12.03 -30.07
C TRP A 34 -1.10 -11.60 -28.81
N LEU A 35 -1.76 -11.56 -27.66
CA LEU A 35 -1.13 -11.16 -26.40
C LEU A 35 -0.02 -12.15 -26.00
N ILE A 36 -0.26 -13.45 -26.13
CA ILE A 36 0.74 -14.51 -25.89
C ILE A 36 1.94 -14.31 -26.80
N LYS A 37 1.72 -14.06 -28.10
CA LYS A 37 2.80 -13.79 -29.06
C LYS A 37 3.59 -12.53 -28.70
N ARG A 38 2.95 -11.47 -28.22
CA ARG A 38 3.65 -10.25 -27.78
C ARG A 38 4.45 -10.46 -26.48
N ILE A 39 3.92 -11.21 -25.53
CA ILE A 39 4.63 -11.51 -24.26
C ILE A 39 5.83 -12.44 -24.52
N SER A 40 5.66 -13.45 -25.36
CA SER A 40 6.72 -14.43 -25.68
C SER A 40 7.72 -13.97 -26.74
N GLY A 41 7.33 -13.02 -27.59
CA GLY A 41 8.17 -12.50 -28.67
C GLY A 41 9.48 -11.88 -28.16
N LYS A 42 10.52 -11.90 -28.99
CA LYS A 42 11.84 -11.38 -28.63
C LYS A 42 11.79 -9.86 -28.43
N THR A 43 12.68 -9.34 -27.58
CA THR A 43 12.79 -7.89 -27.31
C THR A 43 13.10 -7.08 -28.56
N LYS A 44 13.93 -7.61 -29.48
CA LYS A 44 14.22 -6.99 -30.79
C LYS A 44 12.96 -6.76 -31.63
N ASP A 45 12.05 -7.72 -31.59
CA ASP A 45 10.80 -7.68 -32.34
C ASP A 45 9.74 -6.81 -31.63
N GLY A 46 10.02 -6.34 -30.41
CA GLY A 46 9.10 -5.56 -29.58
C GLY A 46 8.23 -6.39 -28.65
N GLY A 47 8.60 -7.65 -28.39
CA GLY A 47 8.01 -8.46 -27.32
C GLY A 47 8.77 -8.37 -26.00
N ALA A 48 8.28 -9.02 -24.95
CA ALA A 48 8.92 -9.00 -23.62
C ALA A 48 9.91 -10.16 -23.39
N HIS A 49 9.94 -11.16 -24.27
CA HIS A 49 10.74 -12.39 -24.13
C HIS A 49 10.47 -13.10 -22.79
N LEU A 50 9.20 -13.16 -22.40
CA LEU A 50 8.73 -13.82 -21.18
C LEU A 50 8.07 -15.16 -21.53
N MET A 51 8.11 -16.10 -20.59
CA MET A 51 7.44 -17.39 -20.73
C MET A 51 6.02 -17.28 -20.19
N ILE A 52 5.05 -17.78 -20.95
CA ILE A 52 3.63 -17.76 -20.58
C ILE A 52 3.03 -19.14 -20.74
N LYS A 53 2.25 -19.59 -19.75
CA LYS A 53 1.54 -20.87 -19.80
C LYS A 53 0.08 -20.72 -19.33
N PRO A 54 -0.89 -21.34 -20.01
CA PRO A 54 -2.26 -21.37 -19.52
C PRO A 54 -2.38 -22.25 -18.26
N LEU A 55 -3.33 -21.93 -17.40
CA LEU A 55 -3.72 -22.82 -16.29
C LEU A 55 -4.40 -24.08 -16.87
N GLN A 56 -3.80 -25.26 -16.66
CA GLN A 56 -4.37 -26.53 -17.10
C GLN A 56 -5.74 -26.79 -16.43
N LYS A 57 -6.74 -27.14 -17.26
CA LYS A 57 -8.09 -27.49 -16.80
C LYS A 57 -8.06 -28.87 -16.14
N PHE A 58 -8.12 -28.94 -14.82
CA PHE A 58 -8.56 -30.16 -14.15
C PHE A 58 -10.10 -30.17 -14.09
N SER A 59 -10.69 -31.22 -14.65
CA SER A 59 -12.13 -31.48 -14.75
C SER A 59 -12.78 -31.67 -13.37
N ASP A 60 -12.99 -30.59 -12.62
CA ASP A 60 -13.99 -30.55 -11.55
C ASP A 60 -15.22 -29.81 -12.10
N LYS A 61 -16.32 -30.55 -12.33
CA LYS A 61 -17.53 -30.11 -13.04
C LYS A 61 -18.37 -29.03 -12.32
N ASN A 62 -17.94 -28.46 -11.20
CA ASN A 62 -18.84 -27.78 -10.26
C ASN A 62 -18.59 -26.27 -10.01
N GLU A 63 -17.76 -25.56 -10.77
CA GLU A 63 -17.66 -24.09 -10.64
C GLU A 63 -17.67 -23.38 -12.02
N PRO A 64 -18.38 -22.25 -12.19
CA PRO A 64 -18.35 -21.43 -13.41
C PRO A 64 -17.02 -20.66 -13.49
N GLU A 65 -15.93 -21.39 -13.72
CA GLU A 65 -14.58 -20.85 -13.70
C GLU A 65 -14.29 -19.98 -14.92
N ASN A 66 -13.49 -18.93 -14.71
CA ASN A 66 -12.89 -18.16 -15.78
C ASN A 66 -11.78 -19.00 -16.43
N PRO A 67 -11.90 -19.39 -17.72
CA PRO A 67 -10.89 -20.22 -18.39
C PRO A 67 -9.61 -19.46 -18.75
N ASN A 68 -9.61 -18.12 -18.65
CA ASN A 68 -8.56 -17.27 -19.23
C ASN A 68 -7.54 -16.81 -18.17
N ILE A 69 -6.84 -17.75 -17.54
CA ILE A 69 -5.80 -17.48 -16.54
C ILE A 69 -4.47 -18.01 -17.02
N TYR A 70 -3.45 -17.15 -16.97
CA TYR A 70 -2.12 -17.42 -17.48
C TYR A 70 -1.07 -17.17 -16.39
N PHE A 71 -0.06 -18.05 -16.34
CA PHE A 71 1.13 -17.85 -15.53
C PHE A 71 2.25 -17.30 -16.39
N ILE A 72 2.97 -16.34 -15.81
CA ILE A 72 4.11 -15.68 -16.44
C ILE A 72 5.37 -15.93 -15.60
N GLY A 73 6.47 -16.16 -16.29
CA GLY A 73 7.81 -16.32 -15.74
C GLY A 73 8.86 -15.98 -16.80
N ALA A 74 10.13 -16.22 -16.50
CA ALA A 74 11.22 -16.00 -17.45
C ALA A 74 12.41 -16.92 -17.12
N SER A 75 13.38 -17.00 -18.03
CA SER A 75 14.66 -17.64 -17.76
C SER A 75 15.54 -16.76 -16.85
N ARG A 76 16.50 -17.36 -16.16
CA ARG A 76 17.45 -16.62 -15.31
C ARG A 76 18.21 -15.54 -16.07
N ILE A 77 18.71 -15.85 -17.25
CA ILE A 77 19.43 -14.90 -18.11
C ILE A 77 18.53 -13.69 -18.43
N ARG A 78 17.25 -13.94 -18.71
CA ARG A 78 16.28 -12.87 -18.98
C ARG A 78 16.04 -11.98 -17.75
N PHE A 79 16.01 -12.55 -16.54
CA PHE A 79 15.93 -11.77 -15.32
C PHE A 79 17.15 -10.89 -15.09
N LEU A 80 18.36 -11.38 -15.38
CA LEU A 80 19.57 -10.56 -15.25
C LEU A 80 19.57 -9.38 -16.24
N PHE A 81 19.17 -9.61 -17.49
CA PHE A 81 18.99 -8.49 -18.44
C PHE A 81 17.86 -7.54 -18.02
N GLY A 82 16.78 -8.05 -17.44
CA GLY A 82 15.71 -7.22 -16.88
C GLY A 82 16.17 -6.41 -15.66
N ALA A 83 17.02 -6.98 -14.81
CA ALA A 83 17.62 -6.28 -13.67
C ALA A 83 18.52 -5.12 -14.09
N GLU A 84 19.28 -5.30 -15.18
CA GLU A 84 20.07 -4.24 -15.81
C GLU A 84 19.18 -3.17 -16.44
N ALA A 85 18.12 -3.57 -17.17
CA ALA A 85 17.16 -2.63 -17.76
C ALA A 85 16.42 -1.80 -16.71
N VAL A 86 16.09 -2.38 -15.56
CA VAL A 86 15.46 -1.68 -14.43
C VAL A 86 16.46 -0.83 -13.65
N GLY A 87 17.77 -1.06 -13.82
CA GLY A 87 18.81 -0.35 -13.08
C GLY A 87 18.87 -0.70 -11.60
N LEU A 88 18.69 -1.98 -11.23
CA LEU A 88 18.81 -2.42 -9.83
C LEU A 88 20.22 -2.12 -9.30
N VAL A 89 20.31 -1.61 -8.07
CA VAL A 89 21.60 -1.32 -7.42
C VAL A 89 21.96 -2.45 -6.47
N ARG A 90 23.21 -2.92 -6.51
CA ARG A 90 23.70 -4.02 -5.68
C ARG A 90 25.07 -3.71 -5.07
N GLU A 91 25.36 -4.36 -3.95
CA GLU A 91 26.66 -4.31 -3.28
C GLU A 91 27.71 -5.08 -4.10
N CYS A 92 28.82 -4.42 -4.39
CA CYS A 92 29.99 -5.01 -5.00
C CYS A 92 30.89 -5.66 -3.94
N THR A 93 31.84 -6.50 -4.36
CA THR A 93 32.80 -7.15 -3.45
C THR A 93 33.73 -6.17 -2.74
N ASP A 94 33.88 -4.95 -3.27
CA ASP A 94 34.59 -3.83 -2.64
C ASP A 94 33.74 -3.06 -1.60
N GLY A 95 32.49 -3.46 -1.38
CA GLY A 95 31.53 -2.80 -0.48
C GLY A 95 30.82 -1.60 -1.10
N SER A 96 31.11 -1.24 -2.35
CA SER A 96 30.44 -0.12 -3.04
C SER A 96 29.07 -0.53 -3.58
N MET A 97 28.11 0.39 -3.58
CA MET A 97 26.78 0.16 -4.17
C MET A 97 26.77 0.66 -5.62
N ARG A 98 26.52 -0.22 -6.61
CA ARG A 98 26.54 0.13 -8.04
C ARG A 98 25.36 -0.47 -8.80
N ASN A 99 25.00 0.15 -9.93
CA ASN A 99 24.00 -0.39 -10.84
C ASN A 99 24.44 -1.74 -11.41
N PHE A 100 23.55 -2.72 -11.36
CA PHE A 100 23.75 -4.04 -11.91
C PHE A 100 23.86 -3.99 -13.43
N THR A 101 24.89 -4.65 -13.97
CA THR A 101 25.08 -4.83 -15.41
C THR A 101 25.47 -6.28 -15.68
N TYR A 102 24.92 -6.88 -16.73
CA TYR A 102 25.17 -8.29 -17.04
C TYR A 102 26.64 -8.55 -17.38
N SER A 103 27.32 -7.58 -18.01
CA SER A 103 28.73 -7.64 -18.37
C SER A 103 29.65 -7.74 -17.15
N ASN A 104 29.36 -6.96 -16.09
CA ASN A 104 30.20 -6.88 -14.88
C ASN A 104 29.62 -7.67 -13.70
N ARG A 105 28.77 -8.66 -13.95
CA ARG A 105 28.00 -9.37 -12.92
C ARG A 105 28.84 -10.07 -11.84
N LYS A 106 30.08 -10.46 -12.16
CA LYS A 106 31.00 -11.15 -11.22
C LYS A 106 31.55 -10.24 -10.10
N ILE A 107 31.40 -8.93 -10.24
CA ILE A 107 31.86 -7.94 -9.24
C ILE A 107 30.84 -7.83 -8.09
N PHE A 108 29.61 -8.29 -8.27
CA PHE A 108 28.56 -8.20 -7.25
C PHE A 108 28.68 -9.33 -6.22
N LYS A 109 28.50 -8.97 -4.96
CA LYS A 109 28.55 -9.88 -3.82
C LYS A 109 27.43 -10.91 -3.91
N GLY A 110 27.76 -12.18 -3.65
CA GLY A 110 26.80 -13.29 -3.71
C GLY A 110 26.39 -13.73 -5.12
N PHE A 111 27.00 -13.15 -6.18
CA PHE A 111 26.79 -13.62 -7.54
C PHE A 111 27.68 -14.84 -7.83
N GLU A 112 27.05 -15.98 -8.10
CA GLU A 112 27.70 -17.16 -8.64
C GLU A 112 26.94 -17.63 -9.88
N ASP A 113 27.64 -18.16 -10.88
CA ASP A 113 27.00 -18.58 -12.13
C ASP A 113 25.99 -19.74 -11.91
N ASP A 114 25.98 -20.43 -10.77
CA ASP A 114 24.99 -21.46 -10.40
C ASP A 114 23.97 -21.02 -9.33
N ASN A 115 24.20 -19.88 -8.68
CA ASN A 115 23.30 -19.39 -7.63
C ASN A 115 22.05 -18.72 -8.22
N GLU A 116 20.89 -19.37 -8.05
CA GLU A 116 19.58 -18.83 -8.41
C GLU A 116 19.14 -17.71 -7.45
N ASP A 117 19.60 -17.67 -6.21
CA ASP A 117 19.06 -16.80 -5.17
C ASP A 117 19.60 -15.35 -5.23
N PHE A 118 20.45 -15.01 -6.20
CA PHE A 118 20.98 -13.65 -6.39
C PHE A 118 19.86 -12.59 -6.51
N LEU A 119 18.84 -12.87 -7.32
CA LEU A 119 17.64 -12.04 -7.43
C LEU A 119 16.53 -12.63 -6.56
N THR A 120 16.00 -11.83 -5.65
CA THR A 120 14.87 -12.20 -4.80
C THR A 120 13.62 -12.43 -5.65
N MET A 121 12.65 -13.16 -5.09
CA MET A 121 11.38 -13.38 -5.78
C MET A 121 10.62 -12.08 -6.04
N ALA A 122 10.70 -11.11 -5.11
CA ALA A 122 10.06 -9.80 -5.24
C ALA A 122 10.64 -9.05 -6.45
N GLU A 123 11.97 -9.00 -6.58
CA GLU A 123 12.64 -8.36 -7.72
C GLU A 123 12.32 -9.05 -9.04
N ARG A 124 12.31 -10.40 -9.08
CA ARG A 124 11.93 -11.15 -10.29
C ARG A 124 10.50 -10.82 -10.73
N GLN A 125 9.56 -10.70 -9.78
CA GLN A 125 8.18 -10.30 -10.04
C GLN A 125 8.06 -8.84 -10.48
N TYR A 126 8.86 -7.95 -9.89
CA TYR A 126 8.94 -6.55 -10.30
C TYR A 126 9.48 -6.39 -11.72
N ILE A 127 10.53 -7.13 -12.08
CA ILE A 127 11.07 -7.15 -13.44
C ILE A 127 9.98 -7.60 -14.42
N ILE A 128 9.22 -8.67 -14.12
CA ILE A 128 8.10 -9.09 -14.97
C ILE A 128 7.05 -7.98 -15.09
N LYS A 129 6.68 -7.33 -13.98
CA LYS A 129 5.74 -6.19 -14.01
C LYS A 129 6.26 -5.11 -14.95
N GLN A 130 7.51 -4.68 -14.79
CA GLN A 130 8.12 -3.64 -15.61
C GLN A 130 8.14 -4.03 -17.09
N GLU A 131 8.53 -5.26 -17.44
CA GLU A 131 8.56 -5.72 -18.83
C GLU A 131 7.17 -5.81 -19.47
N LEU A 132 6.15 -6.21 -18.71
CA LEU A 132 4.77 -6.20 -19.16
C LEU A 132 4.23 -4.76 -19.31
N GLU A 133 4.59 -3.88 -18.37
CA GLU A 133 4.24 -2.47 -18.44
C GLU A 133 4.94 -1.78 -19.60
N HIS A 134 6.17 -2.21 -19.97
CA HIS A 134 6.99 -1.79 -21.11
C HIS A 134 6.60 -2.40 -22.47
N LEU A 135 5.58 -3.25 -22.53
CA LEU A 135 5.05 -3.77 -23.80
C LEU A 135 4.32 -2.67 -24.59
N ARG A 136 4.88 -2.22 -25.73
CA ARG A 136 4.36 -1.09 -26.53
C ARG A 136 3.78 -1.55 -27.87
N ALA A 137 2.67 -0.95 -28.30
CA ALA A 137 2.17 -1.12 -29.67
C ALA A 137 3.17 -0.53 -30.69
N LYS A 138 3.36 -1.20 -31.83
CA LYS A 138 4.22 -0.72 -32.92
C LYS A 138 3.37 -0.41 -34.14
N ASP A 139 3.00 -1.45 -34.86
CA ASP A 139 2.26 -1.34 -36.12
C ASP A 139 0.74 -1.48 -35.88
N GLU A 140 0.33 -1.91 -34.69
CA GLU A 140 -1.07 -2.14 -34.36
C GLU A 140 -1.84 -0.84 -34.11
N THR A 141 -2.90 -0.63 -34.89
CA THR A 141 -3.84 0.49 -34.73
C THR A 141 -4.96 0.19 -33.74
N MET A 142 -5.19 -1.08 -33.42
CA MET A 142 -6.22 -1.53 -32.48
C MET A 142 -5.86 -2.90 -31.90
N ILE A 143 -6.47 -3.25 -30.78
CA ILE A 143 -6.37 -4.59 -30.21
C ILE A 143 -7.14 -5.56 -31.11
N PRO A 144 -6.54 -6.67 -31.57
CA PRO A 144 -7.23 -7.67 -32.38
C PRO A 144 -8.49 -8.19 -31.67
N GLY A 145 -9.60 -8.29 -32.39
CA GLY A 145 -10.92 -8.67 -31.85
C GLY A 145 -11.70 -7.55 -31.14
N HIS A 146 -11.11 -6.36 -30.94
CA HIS A 146 -11.75 -5.25 -30.22
C HIS A 146 -11.60 -3.90 -30.95
N PRO A 147 -12.48 -3.57 -31.91
CA PRO A 147 -12.42 -2.32 -32.71
C PRO A 147 -12.44 -1.03 -31.90
N GLN A 148 -13.10 -1.03 -30.74
CA GLN A 148 -13.15 0.15 -29.86
C GLN A 148 -11.83 0.39 -29.12
N ALA A 149 -10.95 -0.61 -29.03
CA ALA A 149 -9.69 -0.55 -28.33
C ALA A 149 -8.55 -0.07 -29.25
N LYS A 150 -8.61 1.20 -29.66
CA LYS A 150 -7.55 1.84 -30.46
C LYS A 150 -6.19 1.83 -29.74
N LEU A 151 -5.14 1.61 -30.51
CA LEU A 151 -3.73 1.67 -30.16
C LEU A 151 -3.03 2.67 -31.09
N TYR A 152 -1.97 3.29 -30.60
CA TYR A 152 -1.07 4.13 -31.38
C TYR A 152 0.37 3.71 -31.10
N PRO A 153 1.32 3.98 -32.02
CA PRO A 153 2.73 3.62 -31.82
C PRO A 153 3.25 4.15 -30.49
N GLY A 154 3.87 3.28 -29.68
CA GLY A 154 4.37 3.65 -28.36
C GLY A 154 3.32 3.61 -27.24
N LYS A 155 2.05 3.25 -27.49
CA LYS A 155 1.07 3.05 -26.39
C LYS A 155 1.34 1.74 -25.64
N SER A 156 1.32 1.79 -24.30
CA SER A 156 1.38 0.59 -23.46
C SER A 156 0.16 -0.32 -23.69
N ILE A 157 0.43 -1.56 -24.11
CA ILE A 157 -0.56 -2.59 -24.40
C ILE A 157 -1.30 -2.99 -23.11
N LEU A 158 -0.55 -3.25 -22.04
CA LEU A 158 -1.09 -3.66 -20.74
C LEU A 158 -2.10 -2.65 -20.19
N ARG A 159 -1.74 -1.37 -20.31
CA ARG A 159 -2.53 -0.26 -19.81
C ARG A 159 -3.84 -0.09 -20.60
N ARG A 160 -3.79 -0.29 -21.93
CA ARG A 160 -4.99 -0.29 -22.77
C ARG A 160 -5.89 -1.48 -22.46
N LEU A 161 -5.34 -2.67 -22.28
CA LEU A 161 -6.08 -3.87 -21.89
C LEU A 161 -6.82 -3.69 -20.56
N LYS A 162 -6.19 -3.04 -19.57
CA LYS A 162 -6.81 -2.69 -18.29
C LYS A 162 -7.96 -1.70 -18.47
N SER A 163 -7.74 -0.63 -19.26
CA SER A 163 -8.77 0.40 -19.51
C SER A 163 -10.02 -0.13 -20.24
N CYS A 164 -9.85 -1.16 -21.09
CA CYS A 164 -10.96 -1.75 -21.85
C CYS A 164 -11.65 -2.89 -21.09
N GLY A 165 -11.22 -3.21 -19.87
CA GLY A 165 -11.74 -4.33 -19.08
C GLY A 165 -11.43 -5.72 -19.66
N ILE A 166 -10.49 -5.82 -20.62
CA ILE A 166 -10.03 -7.10 -21.17
C ILE A 166 -9.11 -7.78 -20.14
N LEU A 167 -8.22 -7.00 -19.53
CA LEU A 167 -7.40 -7.43 -18.41
C LEU A 167 -8.12 -7.13 -17.09
N VAL A 168 -8.48 -8.17 -16.35
CA VAL A 168 -9.18 -8.04 -15.06
C VAL A 168 -8.18 -7.66 -13.98
N GLN A 169 -7.12 -8.45 -13.82
CA GLN A 169 -6.09 -8.23 -12.81
C GLN A 169 -4.78 -8.92 -13.17
N ILE A 170 -3.70 -8.38 -12.63
CA ILE A 170 -2.36 -8.98 -12.63
C ILE A 170 -1.87 -8.94 -11.20
N TYR A 171 -1.38 -10.06 -10.69
CA TYR A 171 -0.85 -10.12 -9.33
C TYR A 171 0.30 -11.11 -9.22
N PRO A 172 1.30 -10.84 -8.36
CA PRO A 172 2.38 -11.77 -8.07
C PRO A 172 1.91 -12.91 -7.16
N LEU A 173 2.57 -14.06 -7.29
CA LEU A 173 2.32 -15.23 -6.45
C LEU A 173 3.11 -15.15 -5.14
N HIS A 174 2.48 -15.63 -4.05
CA HIS A 174 3.18 -15.91 -2.81
C HIS A 174 4.01 -17.19 -2.93
N ASP A 175 5.24 -17.14 -2.44
CA ASP A 175 5.97 -18.34 -2.04
C ASP A 175 5.54 -18.71 -0.62
N LYS A 176 4.94 -19.89 -0.47
CA LYS A 176 4.42 -20.38 0.81
C LYS A 176 5.52 -20.72 1.80
N GLU A 177 6.65 -21.22 1.33
CA GLU A 177 7.73 -21.68 2.21
C GLU A 177 8.47 -20.49 2.80
N GLN A 178 8.85 -19.54 1.94
CA GLN A 178 9.46 -18.29 2.36
C GLN A 178 8.51 -17.47 3.25
N LEU A 179 7.22 -17.40 2.91
CA LEU A 179 6.23 -16.72 3.74
C LEU A 179 6.10 -17.36 5.12
N LYS A 180 6.09 -18.70 5.20
CA LYS A 180 5.99 -19.39 6.49
C LYS A 180 7.21 -19.13 7.37
N LYS A 181 8.41 -19.08 6.78
CA LYS A 181 9.65 -18.70 7.48
C LYS A 181 9.57 -17.26 7.99
N LEU A 182 9.17 -16.32 7.13
CA LEU A 182 8.98 -14.91 7.49
C LEU A 182 7.94 -14.73 8.59
N CYS A 183 6.77 -15.37 8.50
CA CYS A 183 5.76 -15.32 9.56
C CYS A 183 6.33 -15.79 10.90
N HIS A 184 7.20 -16.81 10.89
CA HIS A 184 7.79 -17.37 12.11
C HIS A 184 8.73 -16.38 12.79
N SER A 185 9.60 -15.71 12.04
CA SER A 185 10.48 -14.66 12.59
C SER A 185 9.74 -13.38 12.94
N TRP A 186 8.67 -13.04 12.21
CA TRP A 186 8.02 -11.74 12.32
C TRP A 186 6.98 -11.64 13.44
N TYR A 187 5.96 -12.51 13.48
CA TYR A 187 4.85 -12.36 14.44
C TYR A 187 4.58 -13.59 15.31
N TYR A 188 5.13 -14.77 15.02
CA TYR A 188 4.98 -15.93 15.90
C TYR A 188 5.93 -15.89 17.11
N GLN A 189 7.08 -15.24 16.97
CA GLN A 189 7.97 -14.97 18.09
C GLN A 189 7.39 -13.81 18.91
N LYS A 190 6.72 -14.12 20.02
CA LYS A 190 6.15 -13.14 20.96
C LYS A 190 7.22 -12.40 21.78
N LYS A 191 8.29 -11.94 21.14
CA LYS A 191 9.27 -11.05 21.76
C LYS A 191 9.06 -9.67 21.18
N LEU A 192 9.09 -8.64 22.03
CA LEU A 192 9.29 -7.26 21.59
C LEU A 192 10.73 -7.15 21.08
N ALA A 193 10.97 -7.74 19.92
CA ALA A 193 12.24 -7.79 19.22
C ALA A 193 12.14 -6.89 18.00
N TRP A 194 13.30 -6.42 17.54
CA TRP A 194 13.44 -5.65 16.31
C TRP A 194 12.79 -6.38 15.13
N GLN A 195 12.03 -5.67 14.29
CA GLN A 195 11.37 -6.30 13.15
C GLN A 195 12.43 -6.75 12.12
N PRO A 196 12.21 -7.88 11.42
CA PRO A 196 13.11 -8.35 10.38
C PRO A 196 12.92 -7.54 9.08
N LEU A 197 13.25 -6.24 9.10
CA LEU A 197 13.01 -5.29 8.01
C LEU A 197 13.64 -5.73 6.68
N ASP A 198 14.83 -6.33 6.72
CA ASP A 198 15.51 -6.81 5.51
C ASP A 198 14.79 -8.01 4.89
N ASP A 199 14.26 -8.94 5.70
CA ASP A 199 13.47 -10.07 5.20
C ASP A 199 12.12 -9.60 4.62
N ILE A 200 11.49 -8.61 5.28
CA ILE A 200 10.26 -7.97 4.79
C ILE A 200 10.55 -7.27 3.46
N ALA A 201 11.67 -6.57 3.33
CA ALA A 201 12.09 -5.90 2.09
C ALA A 201 12.33 -6.92 0.96
N CYS A 202 12.98 -8.06 1.26
CA CYS A 202 13.23 -9.12 0.28
C CYS A 202 11.95 -9.81 -0.19
N TYR A 203 10.93 -9.93 0.67
CA TYR A 203 9.68 -10.62 0.35
C TYR A 203 8.60 -9.70 -0.24
N PHE A 204 8.31 -8.57 0.41
CA PHE A 204 7.23 -7.65 0.01
C PHE A 204 7.72 -6.44 -0.80
N GLY A 205 9.02 -6.13 -0.73
CA GLY A 205 9.61 -4.95 -1.35
C GLY A 205 9.84 -3.81 -0.37
N GLN A 206 10.58 -2.80 -0.83
CA GLN A 206 11.08 -1.72 0.01
C GLN A 206 9.98 -0.76 0.48
N THR A 207 8.92 -0.53 -0.30
CA THR A 207 7.81 0.34 0.11
C THR A 207 7.13 -0.15 1.40
N ILE A 208 6.85 -1.45 1.48
CA ILE A 208 6.20 -2.06 2.64
C ILE A 208 7.18 -2.18 3.80
N ALA A 209 8.44 -2.52 3.51
CA ALA A 209 9.47 -2.53 4.54
C ALA A 209 9.73 -1.15 5.16
N LEU A 210 9.65 -0.07 4.37
CA LEU A 210 9.73 1.30 4.90
C LEU A 210 8.55 1.62 5.81
N TYR A 211 7.34 1.16 5.48
CA TYR A 211 6.17 1.33 6.34
C TYR A 211 6.39 0.65 7.70
N PHE A 212 6.72 -0.63 7.71
CA PHE A 212 7.00 -1.34 8.97
C PHE A 212 8.19 -0.78 9.73
N GLY A 213 9.22 -0.31 9.03
CA GLY A 213 10.36 0.39 9.63
C GLY A 213 9.96 1.72 10.25
N PHE A 214 9.03 2.46 9.63
CA PHE A 214 8.50 3.71 10.19
C PHE A 214 7.61 3.44 11.41
N LEU A 215 6.74 2.43 11.33
CA LEU A 215 5.90 1.98 12.45
C LEU A 215 6.75 1.58 13.66
N GLU A 216 7.78 0.75 13.44
CA GLU A 216 8.73 0.35 14.48
C GLU A 216 9.44 1.57 15.09
N TYR A 217 9.99 2.43 14.23
CA TYR A 217 10.68 3.64 14.64
C TYR A 217 9.78 4.55 15.49
N LEU A 218 8.57 4.83 15.00
CA LEU A 218 7.61 5.70 15.69
C LEU A 218 7.20 5.11 17.04
N THR A 219 6.97 3.79 17.11
CA THR A 219 6.66 3.09 18.37
C THR A 219 7.73 3.34 19.43
N PHE A 220 9.01 3.15 19.08
CA PHE A 220 10.11 3.42 20.01
C PHE A 220 10.30 4.91 20.31
N ALA A 221 10.08 5.78 19.31
CA ALA A 221 10.18 7.23 19.46
C ALA A 221 9.11 7.82 20.37
N LEU A 222 7.94 7.18 20.51
CA LEU A 222 6.88 7.60 21.43
C LEU A 222 7.14 7.15 22.88
N ILE A 223 8.02 6.18 23.13
CA ILE A 223 8.30 5.68 24.49
C ILE A 223 8.78 6.78 25.45
N PRO A 224 9.73 7.68 25.08
CA PRO A 224 10.12 8.77 25.97
C PRO A 224 8.98 9.72 26.34
N MET A 225 8.10 10.03 25.37
CA MET A 225 6.89 10.83 25.64
C MET A 225 5.93 10.09 26.58
N ALA A 226 5.74 8.78 26.40
CA ALA A 226 4.91 7.95 27.26
C ALA A 226 5.46 7.87 28.70
N LEU A 227 6.78 7.66 28.85
CA LEU A 227 7.45 7.57 30.16
C LEU A 227 7.38 8.89 30.93
N LEU A 228 7.51 10.03 30.25
CA LEU A 228 7.31 11.34 30.86
C LEU A 228 5.83 11.63 31.14
N GLY A 229 4.90 11.17 30.31
CA GLY A 229 3.48 11.40 30.50
C GLY A 229 2.88 10.71 31.74
N ILE A 230 3.38 9.52 32.11
CA ILE A 230 2.88 8.74 33.26
C ILE A 230 2.95 9.52 34.59
N PRO A 231 4.11 10.04 35.04
CA PRO A 231 4.17 10.80 36.30
C PRO A 231 3.37 12.10 36.24
N TYR A 232 3.29 12.73 35.06
CA TYR A 232 2.47 13.94 34.89
C TYR A 232 0.99 13.69 35.18
N TYR A 233 0.47 12.55 34.71
CA TYR A 233 -0.89 12.14 34.99
C TYR A 233 -1.08 11.62 36.43
N MET A 234 -0.21 10.71 36.89
CA MET A 234 -0.35 10.04 38.19
C MET A 234 -0.22 11.00 39.38
N PHE A 235 0.66 11.99 39.28
CA PHE A 235 0.89 12.98 40.35
C PHE A 235 0.16 14.30 40.12
N ALA A 236 -0.69 14.38 39.08
CA ALA A 236 -1.40 15.60 38.69
C ALA A 236 -0.48 16.83 38.67
N TRP A 237 0.62 16.74 37.92
CA TRP A 237 1.62 17.80 37.79
C TRP A 237 1.11 18.93 36.88
N GLU A 238 0.17 19.72 37.41
CA GLU A 238 -0.54 20.77 36.68
C GLU A 238 0.03 22.19 36.92
N ASP A 239 1.20 22.30 37.54
CA ASP A 239 1.85 23.59 37.74
C ASP A 239 2.37 24.17 36.42
N TYR A 240 2.37 25.50 36.31
CA TYR A 240 2.83 26.22 35.12
C TYR A 240 4.23 25.78 34.66
N ASP A 241 5.20 25.71 35.58
CA ASP A 241 6.58 25.32 35.26
C ASP A 241 6.65 23.91 34.67
N LYS A 242 5.79 23.00 35.16
CA LYS A 242 5.72 21.62 34.70
C LYS A 242 5.11 21.54 33.30
N TYR A 243 4.06 22.31 33.02
CA TYR A 243 3.50 22.40 31.67
C TYR A 243 4.49 22.97 30.66
N VAL A 244 5.23 24.02 31.02
CA VAL A 244 6.28 24.58 30.16
C VAL A 244 7.36 23.53 29.88
N LEU A 245 7.80 22.77 30.90
CA LEU A 245 8.79 21.71 30.73
C LEU A 245 8.29 20.60 29.80
N LEU A 246 7.04 20.15 29.96
CA LEU A 246 6.45 19.11 29.11
C LEU A 246 6.29 19.59 27.66
N ALA A 247 5.76 20.80 27.45
CA ALA A 247 5.54 21.35 26.11
C ALA A 247 6.86 21.56 25.36
N THR A 248 7.87 22.13 26.03
CA THR A 248 9.20 22.32 25.44
C THR A 248 9.88 20.99 25.11
N PHE A 249 9.78 20.00 25.99
CA PHE A 249 10.24 18.64 25.70
C PHE A 249 9.53 18.06 24.48
N ASN A 250 8.19 18.11 24.40
CA ASN A 250 7.44 17.52 23.31
C ASN A 250 7.74 18.17 21.96
N LEU A 251 7.89 19.50 21.92
CA LEU A 251 8.26 20.23 20.70
C LEU A 251 9.66 19.85 20.22
N LEU A 252 10.65 19.90 21.12
CA LEU A 252 12.03 19.52 20.79
C LEU A 252 12.10 18.05 20.36
N TRP A 253 11.46 17.16 21.11
CA TRP A 253 11.45 15.73 20.83
C TRP A 253 10.77 15.44 19.48
N SER A 254 9.64 16.08 19.17
CA SER A 254 8.97 15.95 17.87
C SER A 254 9.87 16.33 16.69
N THR A 255 10.67 17.39 16.82
CA THR A 255 11.64 17.74 15.77
C THR A 255 12.77 16.71 15.64
N VAL A 256 13.31 16.25 16.78
CA VAL A 256 14.38 15.25 16.82
C VAL A 256 13.94 13.94 16.17
N ILE A 257 12.73 13.47 16.44
CA ILE A 257 12.26 12.19 15.88
C ILE A 257 12.09 12.27 14.36
N LEU A 258 11.61 13.39 13.82
CA LEU A 258 11.40 13.53 12.39
C LEU A 258 12.73 13.62 11.62
N GLU A 259 13.70 14.33 12.17
CA GLU A 259 15.05 14.41 11.59
C GLU A 259 15.82 13.10 11.72
N PHE A 260 15.70 12.40 12.85
CA PHE A 260 16.34 11.11 13.04
C PHE A 260 15.72 10.03 12.14
N TRP A 261 14.41 10.10 11.86
CA TRP A 261 13.78 9.26 10.86
C TRP A 261 14.39 9.48 9.46
N LYS A 262 14.58 10.72 9.01
CA LYS A 262 15.21 11.01 7.71
C LYS A 262 16.57 10.32 7.58
N ARG A 263 17.40 10.43 8.63
CA ARG A 263 18.72 9.79 8.69
C ARG A 263 18.62 8.26 8.66
N SER A 264 17.70 7.69 9.43
CA SER A 264 17.47 6.25 9.48
C SER A 264 16.95 5.70 8.15
N CYS A 265 16.01 6.40 7.53
CA CYS A 265 15.45 6.08 6.21
C CYS A 265 16.53 6.12 5.12
N ALA A 266 17.42 7.12 5.13
CA ALA A 266 18.55 7.20 4.22
C ALA A 266 19.51 6.01 4.39
N SER A 267 19.80 5.60 5.62
CA SER A 267 20.63 4.42 5.91
C SER A 267 19.99 3.12 5.38
N LEU A 268 18.69 2.91 5.65
CA LEU A 268 17.95 1.73 5.18
C LEU A 268 17.89 1.66 3.65
N THR A 269 17.54 2.77 3.00
CA THR A 269 17.39 2.83 1.54
C THR A 269 18.73 2.81 0.81
N PHE A 270 19.80 3.28 1.43
CA PHE A 270 21.16 3.06 0.94
C PHE A 270 21.54 1.57 1.04
N ARG A 271 21.27 0.92 2.18
CA ARG A 271 21.53 -0.53 2.36
C ARG A 271 20.77 -1.40 1.34
N TRP A 272 19.54 -1.03 1.01
CA TRP A 272 18.74 -1.71 -0.01
C TRP A 272 19.07 -1.27 -1.45
N GLY A 273 19.89 -0.24 -1.63
CA GLY A 273 20.28 0.31 -2.94
C GLY A 273 19.23 1.20 -3.61
N THR A 274 18.02 1.32 -3.07
CA THR A 274 16.94 2.12 -3.66
C THR A 274 17.19 3.63 -3.63
N LEU A 275 18.05 4.11 -2.72
CA LEU A 275 18.46 5.52 -2.68
C LEU A 275 19.25 5.94 -3.92
N LEU A 276 20.08 5.04 -4.45
CA LEU A 276 20.95 5.28 -5.61
C LEU A 276 20.27 4.93 -6.94
N MET A 277 19.13 4.24 -6.90
CA MET A 277 18.34 3.98 -8.09
C MET A 277 17.86 5.31 -8.65
N LYS A 278 18.33 5.66 -9.85
CA LYS A 278 17.71 6.70 -10.64
C LYS A 278 16.32 6.19 -11.00
N ARG A 279 15.27 6.80 -10.46
CA ARG A 279 13.92 6.55 -10.98
C ARG A 279 13.96 6.92 -12.45
N GLU A 280 13.89 5.91 -13.31
CA GLU A 280 13.72 6.13 -14.75
C GLU A 280 12.50 7.02 -14.97
N PHE A 281 12.44 7.69 -16.13
CA PHE A 281 11.33 8.55 -16.49
C PHE A 281 10.00 7.79 -16.35
N GLU A 282 9.27 8.07 -15.27
CA GLU A 282 7.97 7.46 -15.01
C GLU A 282 7.05 7.74 -16.20
N GLU A 283 6.36 6.70 -16.64
CA GLU A 283 5.46 6.83 -17.77
C GLU A 283 4.15 7.50 -17.39
N PRO A 284 3.46 8.10 -18.39
CA PRO A 284 2.14 8.61 -18.15
C PRO A 284 1.16 7.52 -17.70
N ARG A 285 0.51 7.75 -16.55
CA ARG A 285 -0.94 7.64 -16.37
C ARG A 285 -1.82 6.79 -17.31
N SER A 286 -2.63 5.85 -16.81
CA SER A 286 -3.59 5.07 -17.64
C SER A 286 -4.71 5.96 -18.06
N GLY A 287 -5.19 6.73 -17.08
CA GLY A 287 -6.19 7.76 -17.27
C GLY A 287 -5.59 9.08 -17.76
N PHE A 288 -4.27 9.16 -18.01
CA PHE A 288 -3.72 10.39 -18.57
C PHE A 288 -4.06 10.47 -20.06
N HIS A 289 -4.67 11.58 -20.44
CA HIS A 289 -5.12 11.84 -21.80
C HIS A 289 -4.72 13.23 -22.27
N GLY A 290 -4.52 13.38 -23.57
CA GLY A 290 -4.02 14.61 -24.18
C GLY A 290 -3.93 14.47 -25.70
N VAL A 291 -3.46 15.53 -26.35
CA VAL A 291 -3.16 15.50 -27.79
C VAL A 291 -1.86 14.73 -27.98
N LEU A 292 -1.77 13.88 -28.99
CA LEU A 292 -0.53 13.16 -29.25
C LEU A 292 0.56 14.15 -29.67
N GLY A 293 1.73 14.07 -29.03
CA GLY A 293 2.88 14.91 -29.34
C GLY A 293 4.19 14.23 -28.93
N THR A 294 5.31 14.78 -29.38
CA THR A 294 6.63 14.24 -29.06
C THR A 294 7.12 14.76 -27.71
N ASN A 295 7.48 13.88 -26.80
CA ASN A 295 8.10 14.27 -25.53
C ASN A 295 9.53 14.78 -25.77
N PRO A 296 9.90 15.99 -25.30
CA PRO A 296 11.22 16.58 -25.56
C PRO A 296 12.37 15.86 -24.83
N ILE A 297 12.08 15.10 -23.77
CA ILE A 297 13.06 14.39 -22.95
C ILE A 297 13.26 12.96 -23.48
N THR A 298 12.17 12.23 -23.72
CA THR A 298 12.25 10.82 -24.12
C THR A 298 12.25 10.62 -25.63
N GLY A 299 11.88 11.64 -26.42
CA GLY A 299 11.72 11.56 -27.86
C GLY A 299 10.54 10.70 -28.33
N ARG A 300 9.71 10.18 -27.41
CA ARG A 300 8.59 9.27 -27.70
C ARG A 300 7.32 10.04 -28.02
N GLU A 301 6.47 9.49 -28.88
CA GLU A 301 5.10 9.97 -29.04
C GLU A 301 4.25 9.57 -27.84
N GLU A 302 3.78 10.55 -27.08
CA GLU A 302 2.90 10.35 -25.94
C GLU A 302 1.81 11.43 -25.90
N PRO A 303 0.71 11.21 -25.17
CA PRO A 303 -0.26 12.26 -24.95
C PRO A 303 0.43 13.43 -24.24
N VAL A 304 0.23 14.65 -24.71
CA VAL A 304 0.71 15.88 -24.11
C VAL A 304 -0.51 16.68 -23.67
N TYR A 305 -0.42 17.22 -22.45
CA TYR A 305 -1.49 18.02 -21.86
C TYR A 305 -0.91 19.36 -21.38
N SER A 306 -1.61 20.45 -21.67
CA SER A 306 -1.18 21.79 -21.27
C SER A 306 -1.16 21.92 -19.74
N THR A 307 0.00 22.31 -19.21
CA THR A 307 0.20 22.52 -17.77
C THR A 307 -0.70 23.63 -17.24
N LEU A 308 -0.92 24.71 -18.01
CA LEU A 308 -1.78 25.82 -17.63
C LEU A 308 -3.23 25.35 -17.43
N LYS A 309 -3.78 24.56 -18.37
CA LYS A 309 -5.11 23.96 -18.22
C LYS A 309 -5.22 23.10 -16.96
N LYS A 310 -4.18 22.32 -16.66
CA LYS A 310 -4.12 21.51 -15.43
C LYS A 310 -4.14 22.40 -14.18
N GLN A 311 -3.32 23.43 -14.13
CA GLN A 311 -3.26 24.34 -12.98
C GLN A 311 -4.58 25.08 -12.76
N LEU A 312 -5.24 25.53 -13.83
CA LEU A 312 -6.57 26.14 -13.73
C LEU A 312 -7.60 25.15 -13.14
N ARG A 313 -7.58 23.88 -13.54
CA ARG A 313 -8.45 22.84 -12.95
C ARG A 313 -8.22 22.69 -11.45
N ILE A 314 -6.95 22.65 -11.04
CA ILE A 314 -6.57 22.49 -9.62
C ILE A 314 -7.01 23.71 -8.82
N TYR A 315 -6.63 24.92 -9.22
CA TYR A 315 -6.85 26.12 -8.41
C TYR A 315 -8.27 26.68 -8.47
N LEU A 316 -8.98 26.52 -9.59
CA LEU A 316 -10.33 27.11 -9.75
C LEU A 316 -11.47 26.13 -9.46
N VAL A 317 -11.22 24.82 -9.48
CA VAL A 317 -12.26 23.81 -9.22
C VAL A 317 -11.90 22.97 -8.01
N SER A 318 -10.72 22.33 -8.04
CA SER A 318 -10.39 21.39 -6.97
C SER A 318 -10.21 22.05 -5.61
N LEU A 319 -9.46 23.16 -5.56
CA LEU A 319 -9.20 23.87 -4.31
C LEU A 319 -10.49 24.46 -3.70
N PRO A 320 -11.36 25.18 -4.45
CA PRO A 320 -12.65 25.65 -3.92
C PRO A 320 -13.55 24.51 -3.44
N PHE A 321 -13.57 23.37 -4.15
CA PHE A 321 -14.32 22.19 -3.73
C PHE A 321 -13.81 21.66 -2.37
N VAL A 322 -12.49 21.52 -2.21
CA VAL A 322 -11.89 21.12 -0.92
C VAL A 322 -12.28 22.12 0.18
N CYS A 323 -12.13 23.42 -0.05
CA CYS A 323 -12.53 24.45 0.91
C CYS A 323 -14.02 24.38 1.30
N LEU A 324 -14.90 24.10 0.33
CA LEU A 324 -16.33 23.92 0.59
C LEU A 324 -16.60 22.68 1.46
N CYS A 325 -15.92 21.57 1.20
CA CYS A 325 -16.02 20.36 2.04
C CYS A 325 -15.50 20.60 3.45
N LEU A 326 -14.40 21.35 3.60
CA LEU A 326 -13.86 21.74 4.92
C LEU A 326 -14.85 22.61 5.70
N TYR A 327 -15.46 23.61 5.03
CA TYR A 327 -16.52 24.42 5.64
C TYR A 327 -17.73 23.57 6.06
N PHE A 328 -18.18 22.66 5.19
CA PHE A 328 -19.29 21.76 5.49
C PHE A 328 -18.98 20.86 6.70
N SER A 329 -17.75 20.35 6.82
CA SER A 329 -17.33 19.60 8.00
C SER A 329 -17.42 20.41 9.29
N LEU A 330 -16.91 21.65 9.30
CA LEU A 330 -17.06 22.55 10.45
C LEU A 330 -18.53 22.81 10.79
N TYR A 331 -19.40 22.93 9.79
CA TYR A 331 -20.83 23.09 10.01
C TYR A 331 -21.47 21.86 10.66
N VAL A 332 -21.13 20.65 10.22
CA VAL A 332 -21.58 19.39 10.84
C VAL A 332 -21.10 19.30 12.30
N MET A 333 -19.86 19.72 12.57
CA MET A 333 -19.32 19.81 13.92
C MET A 333 -20.13 20.76 14.82
N MET A 334 -20.57 21.91 14.30
CA MET A 334 -21.44 22.83 15.07
C MET A 334 -22.79 22.19 15.41
N ILE A 335 -23.40 21.47 14.46
CA ILE A 335 -24.65 20.71 14.72
C ILE A 335 -24.44 19.67 15.82
N TYR A 336 -23.28 19.00 15.85
CA TYR A 336 -22.95 18.06 16.91
C TYR A 336 -22.95 18.74 18.29
N PHE A 337 -22.30 19.90 18.43
CA PHE A 337 -22.29 20.63 19.70
C PHE A 337 -23.68 21.13 20.11
N ASP A 338 -24.52 21.54 19.15
CA ASP A 338 -25.92 21.90 19.44
C ASP A 338 -26.72 20.69 19.96
N LEU A 339 -26.51 19.50 19.39
CA LEU A 339 -27.13 18.26 19.85
C LEU A 339 -26.63 17.83 21.23
N GLU A 340 -25.33 18.00 21.51
CA GLU A 340 -24.73 17.71 22.82
C GLU A 340 -25.32 18.61 23.90
N ASN A 341 -25.43 19.91 23.63
CA ASN A 341 -26.07 20.87 24.55
C ASN A 341 -27.54 20.54 24.79
N TRP A 342 -28.27 20.13 23.76
CA TRP A 342 -29.67 19.70 23.90
C TRP A 342 -29.79 18.44 24.78
N ALA A 343 -28.92 17.44 24.59
CA ALA A 343 -28.92 16.22 25.39
C ALA A 343 -28.56 16.50 26.86
N LEU A 344 -27.63 17.42 27.11
CA LEU A 344 -27.28 17.88 28.47
C LEU A 344 -28.46 18.58 29.15
N ALA A 345 -29.12 19.51 28.46
CA ALA A 345 -30.29 20.21 29.00
C ALA A 345 -31.43 19.24 29.37
N TYR A 346 -31.70 18.26 28.51
CA TYR A 346 -32.69 17.22 28.79
C TYR A 346 -32.29 16.34 29.99
N HIS A 347 -30.99 16.13 30.20
CA HIS A 347 -30.48 15.40 31.36
C HIS A 347 -30.66 16.12 32.68
N GLU A 348 -30.43 17.43 32.68
CA GLU A 348 -30.65 18.26 33.85
C GLU A 348 -32.13 18.31 34.27
N GLU A 349 -33.06 18.27 33.31
CA GLU A 349 -34.51 18.33 33.57
C GLU A 349 -35.10 17.01 34.10
N GLU A 350 -34.81 15.87 33.47
CA GLU A 350 -35.52 14.61 33.77
C GLU A 350 -34.81 13.73 34.82
N GLN A 351 -33.49 13.86 35.00
CA GLN A 351 -32.63 13.08 35.93
C GLN A 351 -32.93 11.56 35.98
N SER A 352 -33.36 10.99 34.85
CA SER A 352 -33.69 9.57 34.74
C SER A 352 -32.48 8.74 34.28
N GLY A 353 -32.48 7.43 34.57
CA GLY A 353 -31.43 6.52 34.08
C GLY A 353 -31.36 6.41 32.56
N PHE A 354 -32.49 6.61 31.87
CA PHE A 354 -32.53 6.71 30.40
C PHE A 354 -31.86 7.99 29.91
N SER A 355 -32.04 9.09 30.65
CA SER A 355 -31.45 10.37 30.33
C SER A 355 -29.91 10.37 30.44
N SER A 356 -29.35 9.62 31.40
CA SER A 356 -27.88 9.41 31.46
C SER A 356 -27.33 8.64 30.25
N LEU A 357 -28.12 7.74 29.65
CA LEU A 357 -27.72 7.04 28.43
C LEU A 357 -27.79 7.96 27.20
N LEU A 358 -28.74 8.91 27.18
CA LEU A 358 -28.94 9.85 26.08
C LEU A 358 -27.71 10.75 25.85
N LEU A 359 -26.93 11.04 26.89
CA LEU A 359 -25.70 11.83 26.79
C LEU A 359 -24.65 11.24 25.82
N TYR A 360 -24.63 9.92 25.64
CA TYR A 360 -23.69 9.25 24.74
C TYR A 360 -24.15 9.21 23.28
N VAL A 361 -25.44 9.44 23.03
CA VAL A 361 -26.05 9.26 21.71
C VAL A 361 -25.52 10.27 20.68
N PRO A 362 -25.41 11.58 20.96
CA PRO A 362 -24.86 12.55 20.01
C PRO A 362 -23.44 12.20 19.55
N SER A 363 -22.57 11.77 20.47
CA SER A 363 -21.19 11.41 20.16
C SER A 363 -21.10 10.17 19.27
N ILE A 364 -21.93 9.14 19.52
CA ILE A 364 -22.00 7.95 18.67
C ILE A 364 -22.49 8.32 17.26
N ILE A 365 -23.54 9.14 17.15
CA ILE A 365 -24.06 9.60 15.86
C ILE A 365 -22.98 10.37 15.10
N TYR A 366 -22.28 11.29 15.76
CA TYR A 366 -21.22 12.08 15.16
C TYR A 366 -20.09 11.19 14.63
N ALA A 367 -19.64 10.20 15.39
CA ALA A 367 -18.62 9.25 14.95
C ALA A 367 -19.03 8.51 13.65
N VAL A 368 -20.28 8.03 13.58
CA VAL A 368 -20.79 7.36 12.37
C VAL A 368 -20.86 8.34 11.18
N VAL A 369 -21.30 9.58 11.41
CA VAL A 369 -21.38 10.60 10.36
C VAL A 369 -19.98 10.94 9.81
N ILE A 370 -18.98 11.08 10.67
CA ILE A 370 -17.60 11.37 10.26
C ILE A 370 -17.03 10.25 9.40
N GLU A 371 -17.24 8.98 9.76
CA GLU A 371 -16.76 7.84 8.95
C GLU A 371 -17.39 7.83 7.56
N ILE A 372 -18.70 8.08 7.47
CA ILE A 372 -19.42 8.20 6.19
C ILE A 372 -18.87 9.39 5.38
N MET A 373 -18.61 10.53 6.03
CA MET A 373 -18.05 11.71 5.38
C MET A 373 -16.63 11.47 4.86
N ASN A 374 -15.76 10.82 5.63
CA ASN A 374 -14.41 10.43 5.22
C ASN A 374 -14.45 9.53 3.98
N TRP A 375 -15.34 8.52 3.98
CA TRP A 375 -15.51 7.62 2.84
C TRP A 375 -16.04 8.35 1.59
N LEU A 376 -17.07 9.18 1.73
CA LEU A 376 -17.65 9.97 0.63
C LEU A 376 -16.61 10.95 0.06
N TYR A 377 -15.88 11.64 0.93
CA TYR A 377 -14.87 12.61 0.51
C TYR A 377 -13.68 11.92 -0.17
N LYS A 378 -13.22 10.76 0.31
CA LYS A 378 -12.17 9.97 -0.36
C LYS A 378 -12.59 9.62 -1.79
N TYR A 379 -13.82 9.16 -1.98
CA TYR A 379 -14.36 8.89 -3.32
C TYR A 379 -14.40 10.15 -4.20
N ALA A 380 -14.91 11.27 -3.66
CA ALA A 380 -14.95 12.54 -4.38
C ALA A 380 -13.54 13.06 -4.74
N ALA A 381 -12.58 12.96 -3.82
CA ALA A 381 -11.19 13.36 -4.01
C ALA A 381 -10.49 12.51 -5.08
N GLU A 382 -10.79 11.20 -5.14
CA GLU A 382 -10.33 10.32 -6.22
C GLU A 382 -10.88 10.76 -7.58
N CYS A 383 -12.20 10.98 -7.68
CA CYS A 383 -12.82 11.46 -8.92
C CYS A 383 -12.24 12.81 -9.38
N LEU A 384 -12.08 13.75 -8.44
CA LEU A 384 -11.56 15.09 -8.71
C LEU A 384 -10.08 15.04 -9.15
N THR A 385 -9.26 14.25 -8.47
CA THR A 385 -7.83 14.09 -8.81
C THR A 385 -7.65 13.32 -10.11
N GLN A 386 -8.56 12.41 -10.46
CA GLN A 386 -8.59 11.79 -11.80
C GLN A 386 -8.92 12.82 -12.88
N TRP A 387 -9.89 13.70 -12.62
CA TRP A 387 -10.29 14.77 -13.54
C TRP A 387 -9.21 15.85 -13.73
N GLU A 388 -8.37 16.10 -12.72
CA GLU A 388 -7.20 16.98 -12.83
C GLU A 388 -6.20 16.50 -13.90
N ASN A 389 -6.23 15.23 -14.28
CA ASN A 389 -5.43 14.65 -15.37
C ASN A 389 -3.90 14.80 -15.13
N HIS A 390 -3.43 14.30 -13.99
CA HIS A 390 -1.99 14.22 -13.69
C HIS A 390 -1.27 13.27 -14.66
N ARG A 391 -0.05 13.63 -15.09
CA ARG A 391 0.77 12.79 -15.98
C ARG A 391 1.33 11.57 -15.24
N LEU A 392 1.99 11.80 -14.11
CA LEU A 392 2.70 10.76 -13.34
C LEU A 392 1.81 10.17 -12.25
N GLU A 393 2.05 8.90 -11.91
CA GLU A 393 1.34 8.24 -10.81
C GLU A 393 1.73 8.85 -9.46
N SER A 394 3.03 9.10 -9.26
CA SER A 394 3.55 9.80 -8.08
C SER A 394 2.87 11.17 -7.85
N SER A 395 2.77 12.01 -8.88
CA SER A 395 2.07 13.30 -8.80
C SER A 395 0.58 13.14 -8.46
N TYR A 396 -0.10 12.18 -9.08
CA TYR A 396 -1.50 11.88 -8.80
C TYR A 396 -1.69 11.49 -7.33
N GLN A 397 -0.89 10.54 -6.84
CA GLN A 397 -0.94 10.07 -5.47
C GLN A 397 -0.68 11.23 -4.51
N ASN A 398 0.36 12.04 -4.74
CA ASN A 398 0.68 13.17 -3.86
C ASN A 398 -0.48 14.17 -3.70
N HIS A 399 -1.17 14.50 -4.79
CA HIS A 399 -2.32 15.42 -4.74
C HIS A 399 -3.55 14.76 -4.11
N LEU A 400 -3.74 13.46 -4.29
CA LEU A 400 -4.81 12.71 -3.65
C LEU A 400 -4.57 12.64 -2.13
N VAL A 401 -3.37 12.24 -1.71
CA VAL A 401 -2.92 12.20 -0.31
C VAL A 401 -3.17 13.55 0.35
N LEU A 402 -2.72 14.65 -0.25
CA LEU A 402 -2.89 15.98 0.33
C LEU A 402 -4.37 16.35 0.54
N LYS A 403 -5.23 16.08 -0.44
CA LYS A 403 -6.67 16.39 -0.32
C LYS A 403 -7.34 15.59 0.79
N VAL A 404 -7.08 14.28 0.85
CA VAL A 404 -7.66 13.37 1.87
C VAL A 404 -7.10 13.69 3.25
N LEU A 405 -5.81 13.96 3.36
CA LEU A 405 -5.16 14.28 4.63
C LEU A 405 -5.70 15.56 5.26
N VAL A 406 -5.83 16.65 4.49
CA VAL A 406 -6.33 17.93 5.05
C VAL A 406 -7.77 17.78 5.55
N PHE A 407 -8.60 17.04 4.83
CA PHE A 407 -9.99 16.79 5.24
C PHE A 407 -10.07 15.91 6.47
N ASN A 408 -9.37 14.77 6.50
CA ASN A 408 -9.37 13.88 7.65
C ASN A 408 -8.76 14.57 8.88
N PHE A 409 -7.68 15.34 8.71
CA PHE A 409 -7.10 16.14 9.79
C PHE A 409 -8.13 17.11 10.38
N LEU A 410 -8.86 17.85 9.55
CA LEU A 410 -9.89 18.76 10.06
C LEU A 410 -11.00 17.99 10.77
N ASN A 411 -11.51 16.91 10.20
CA ASN A 411 -12.59 16.11 10.82
C ASN A 411 -12.19 15.54 12.18
N CYS A 412 -10.94 15.06 12.31
CA CYS A 412 -10.43 14.47 13.54
C CYS A 412 -10.13 15.52 14.62
N PHE A 413 -9.54 16.67 14.24
CA PHE A 413 -9.00 17.64 15.21
C PHE A 413 -9.88 18.87 15.43
N ALA A 414 -10.84 19.20 14.54
CA ALA A 414 -11.64 20.42 14.68
C ALA A 414 -12.48 20.43 15.95
N SER A 415 -13.12 19.30 16.29
CA SER A 415 -13.91 19.17 17.52
C SER A 415 -13.03 19.38 18.77
N LEU A 416 -11.83 18.78 18.78
CA LEU A 416 -10.87 18.94 19.88
C LEU A 416 -10.36 20.38 19.99
N PHE A 417 -10.09 21.05 18.86
CA PHE A 417 -9.72 22.46 18.86
C PHE A 417 -10.85 23.36 19.36
N TYR A 418 -12.09 23.06 19.01
CA TYR A 418 -13.27 23.77 19.49
C TYR A 418 -13.43 23.62 21.01
N ILE A 419 -13.33 22.40 21.53
CA ILE A 419 -13.40 22.14 22.97
C ILE A 419 -12.25 22.86 23.71
N ALA A 420 -11.02 22.78 23.19
CA ALA A 420 -9.84 23.34 23.84
C ALA A 420 -9.85 24.88 23.88
N PHE A 421 -10.16 25.53 22.75
CA PHE A 421 -9.95 26.97 22.59
C PHE A 421 -11.22 27.81 22.67
N VAL A 422 -12.38 27.25 22.27
CA VAL A 422 -13.67 27.95 22.29
C VAL A 422 -14.41 27.65 23.59
N LEU A 423 -14.71 26.39 23.88
CA LEU A 423 -15.42 26.00 25.12
C LEU A 423 -14.52 26.11 26.36
N ARG A 424 -13.21 25.86 26.20
CA ARG A 424 -12.19 25.85 27.27
C ARG A 424 -12.51 24.87 28.39
N ASP A 425 -13.25 23.80 28.10
CA ASP A 425 -13.58 22.76 29.06
C ASP A 425 -12.50 21.67 29.04
N MET A 426 -11.53 21.83 29.94
CA MET A 426 -10.44 20.85 30.11
C MET A 426 -10.91 19.53 30.70
N LYS A 427 -12.07 19.49 31.39
CA LYS A 427 -12.62 18.23 31.89
C LYS A 427 -13.20 17.43 30.75
N LEU A 428 -13.98 18.07 29.86
CA LEU A 428 -14.50 17.44 28.66
C LEU A 428 -13.35 16.94 27.76
N LEU A 429 -12.29 17.75 27.59
CA LEU A 429 -11.11 17.39 26.81
C LEU A 429 -10.27 16.27 27.43
N ARG A 430 -10.24 16.16 28.78
CA ARG A 430 -9.56 15.08 29.52
C ARG A 430 -10.41 13.82 29.67
N GLN A 431 -11.73 13.90 29.52
CA GLN A 431 -12.58 12.73 29.64
C GLN A 431 -12.18 11.71 28.58
N PRO A 432 -12.17 10.40 28.94
CA PRO A 432 -11.87 9.34 28.01
C PRO A 432 -12.68 9.43 26.73
N HIS A 433 -13.88 10.03 26.73
CA HIS A 433 -14.78 10.28 25.59
C HIS A 433 -14.22 11.25 24.52
N ALA A 434 -13.42 12.26 24.91
CA ALA A 434 -12.70 13.13 23.96
C ALA A 434 -11.40 12.48 23.47
N VAL A 435 -10.79 11.65 24.32
CA VAL A 435 -9.71 10.73 23.95
C VAL A 435 -10.26 9.51 23.19
N LEU A 436 -11.57 9.27 23.17
CA LEU A 436 -12.27 8.17 22.49
C LEU A 436 -12.54 8.47 21.02
N LEU A 437 -12.16 9.66 20.55
CA LEU A 437 -11.76 9.79 19.14
C LEU A 437 -10.55 8.88 18.82
N ALA A 438 -9.87 8.34 19.84
CA ALA A 438 -8.95 7.19 19.72
C ALA A 438 -9.64 5.81 19.71
N ASP A 439 -10.97 5.69 19.83
CA ASP A 439 -11.69 4.43 19.61
C ASP A 439 -11.93 4.13 18.12
N GLU A 440 -11.48 4.97 17.18
CA GLU A 440 -11.32 4.54 15.80
C GLU A 440 -10.28 3.41 15.70
N GLN A 441 -9.23 3.42 16.55
CA GLN A 441 -8.18 2.40 16.51
C GLN A 441 -8.60 1.11 17.22
N ILE A 442 -9.32 1.17 18.33
CA ILE A 442 -9.75 -0.03 19.06
C ILE A 442 -10.85 -0.78 18.30
N LEU A 443 -11.85 -0.08 17.73
CA LEU A 443 -12.89 -0.74 16.92
C LEU A 443 -12.32 -1.33 15.63
N VAL A 444 -11.45 -0.60 14.92
CA VAL A 444 -10.76 -1.11 13.73
C VAL A 444 -9.87 -2.29 14.10
N GLN A 445 -9.08 -2.21 15.17
CA GLN A 445 -8.22 -3.30 15.62
C GLN A 445 -9.03 -4.52 16.10
N ILE A 446 -10.17 -4.33 16.77
CA ILE A 446 -11.07 -5.42 17.16
C ILE A 446 -11.70 -6.05 15.93
N ILE A 447 -12.20 -5.26 14.98
CA ILE A 447 -12.77 -5.75 13.72
C ILE A 447 -11.70 -6.52 12.94
N GLU A 448 -10.49 -5.98 12.81
CA GLU A 448 -9.40 -6.59 12.07
C GLU A 448 -8.85 -7.83 12.76
N THR A 449 -8.70 -7.81 14.09
CA THR A 449 -8.28 -8.97 14.91
C THR A 449 -9.34 -10.07 14.91
N TYR A 450 -10.61 -9.71 14.98
CA TYR A 450 -11.74 -10.65 14.89
C TYR A 450 -11.87 -11.23 13.49
N LEU A 451 -11.81 -10.41 12.44
CA LEU A 451 -11.80 -10.86 11.04
C LEU A 451 -10.61 -11.80 10.77
N THR A 452 -9.45 -11.46 11.31
CA THR A 452 -8.22 -12.27 11.28
C THR A 452 -8.41 -13.62 11.93
N SER A 453 -8.93 -13.64 13.16
CA SER A 453 -9.19 -14.85 13.95
C SER A 453 -10.27 -15.72 13.33
N TRP A 454 -11.32 -15.10 12.78
CA TRP A 454 -12.40 -15.78 12.08
C TRP A 454 -11.93 -16.42 10.78
N LYS A 455 -11.19 -15.68 9.93
CA LYS A 455 -10.60 -16.22 8.69
C LYS A 455 -9.63 -17.37 8.98
N LYS A 456 -8.81 -17.26 10.03
CA LYS A 456 -7.90 -18.33 10.48
C LYS A 456 -8.68 -19.59 10.90
N THR A 457 -9.77 -19.42 11.63
CA THR A 457 -10.64 -20.51 12.10
C THR A 457 -11.36 -21.19 10.93
N GLN A 458 -11.92 -20.41 9.99
CA GLN A 458 -12.54 -20.96 8.77
C GLN A 458 -11.54 -21.75 7.92
N ASN A 459 -10.32 -21.23 7.73
CA ASN A 459 -9.29 -21.91 6.97
C ASN A 459 -8.85 -23.22 7.66
N LYS A 460 -8.69 -23.22 8.99
CA LYS A 460 -8.33 -24.42 9.77
C LYS A 460 -9.44 -25.50 9.69
N LEU A 461 -10.70 -25.10 9.84
CA LEU A 461 -11.85 -26.01 9.72
C LEU A 461 -11.97 -26.59 8.31
N ARG A 462 -11.75 -25.78 7.27
CA ARG A 462 -11.71 -26.23 5.87
C ARG A 462 -10.58 -27.22 5.63
N THR A 463 -9.36 -26.93 6.09
CA THR A 463 -8.21 -27.86 5.95
C THR A 463 -8.42 -29.18 6.71
N ASN A 464 -9.06 -29.14 7.87
CA ASN A 464 -9.33 -30.34 8.67
C ASN A 464 -10.45 -31.18 8.05
N LYS A 465 -11.54 -30.57 7.56
CA LYS A 465 -12.57 -31.27 6.77
C LYS A 465 -11.94 -31.90 5.52
N TRP A 466 -11.06 -31.18 4.83
CA TRP A 466 -10.40 -31.68 3.62
C TRP A 466 -9.42 -32.84 3.87
N LYS A 467 -8.57 -32.74 4.90
CA LYS A 467 -7.66 -33.83 5.30
C LYS A 467 -8.42 -35.10 5.71
N LYS A 468 -9.63 -34.93 6.24
CA LYS A 468 -10.52 -36.04 6.62
C LYS A 468 -11.24 -36.68 5.41
N CYS A 469 -11.40 -35.94 4.30
CA CYS A 469 -12.13 -36.39 3.12
C CYS A 469 -11.29 -37.11 2.04
N LYS A 470 -9.96 -36.96 2.00
CA LYS A 470 -9.13 -37.62 0.97
C LYS A 470 -7.77 -38.07 1.51
N GLY A 471 -7.66 -39.35 1.84
CA GLY A 471 -6.38 -40.05 1.93
C GLY A 471 -5.93 -40.52 0.55
N LEU A 472 -5.09 -39.73 -0.13
CA LEU A 472 -4.29 -40.20 -1.28
C LEU A 472 -3.07 -39.29 -1.42
N LYS A 473 -1.86 -39.84 -1.22
CA LYS A 473 -0.65 -39.08 -0.86
C LYS A 473 0.24 -38.65 -2.03
N GLU A 474 0.09 -39.17 -3.25
CA GLU A 474 1.14 -38.99 -4.27
C GLU A 474 0.78 -38.06 -5.45
N ASN A 475 -0.50 -37.91 -5.81
CA ASN A 475 -0.94 -36.88 -6.80
C ASN A 475 -1.44 -35.58 -6.15
N LEU A 476 -1.39 -35.50 -4.82
CA LEU A 476 -1.94 -34.41 -4.06
C LEU A 476 -0.99 -33.21 -4.04
N GLU A 477 0.33 -33.39 -4.06
CA GLU A 477 1.27 -32.26 -3.99
C GLU A 477 1.21 -31.39 -5.23
N ALA A 478 1.34 -31.96 -6.44
CA ALA A 478 1.24 -31.20 -7.69
C ALA A 478 -0.13 -30.51 -7.84
N TRP A 479 -1.21 -31.18 -7.45
CA TRP A 479 -2.55 -30.61 -7.41
C TRP A 479 -2.71 -29.55 -6.32
N LEU A 480 -2.08 -29.70 -5.14
CA LEU A 480 -2.08 -28.71 -4.06
C LEU A 480 -1.29 -27.46 -4.44
N THR A 481 -0.17 -27.57 -5.15
CA THR A 481 0.58 -26.43 -5.66
C THR A 481 -0.29 -25.65 -6.65
N GLN A 482 -0.93 -26.32 -7.61
CA GLN A 482 -1.82 -25.67 -8.58
C GLN A 482 -3.12 -25.15 -7.96
N ASN A 483 -3.78 -25.89 -7.06
CA ASN A 483 -5.05 -25.46 -6.46
C ASN A 483 -4.90 -24.45 -5.33
N SER A 484 -3.77 -24.43 -4.64
CA SER A 484 -3.46 -23.33 -3.73
C SER A 484 -3.15 -22.04 -4.48
N VAL A 485 -2.57 -22.16 -5.68
CA VAL A 485 -2.41 -21.04 -6.63
C VAL A 485 -3.75 -20.64 -7.27
N ARG A 486 -4.70 -21.58 -7.43
CA ARG A 486 -6.04 -21.38 -8.05
C ARG A 486 -7.09 -20.75 -7.13
N LYS A 487 -7.21 -21.21 -5.88
CA LYS A 487 -8.29 -20.80 -4.96
C LYS A 487 -7.85 -19.82 -3.86
N GLY A 488 -6.59 -19.88 -3.43
CA GLY A 488 -6.06 -19.03 -2.36
C GLY A 488 -5.99 -17.54 -2.75
N PRO A 489 -5.28 -17.18 -3.84
CA PRO A 489 -5.15 -15.79 -4.28
C PRO A 489 -6.47 -15.19 -4.77
N LYS A 490 -7.31 -15.94 -5.51
CA LYS A 490 -8.56 -15.39 -6.08
C LYS A 490 -9.52 -14.83 -5.03
N GLN A 491 -9.54 -15.41 -3.83
CA GLN A 491 -10.42 -14.96 -2.72
C GLN A 491 -9.80 -13.84 -1.88
N ARG A 492 -8.51 -13.54 -2.05
CA ARG A 492 -7.84 -12.47 -1.32
C ARG A 492 -8.06 -11.11 -1.99
N THR A 493 -8.20 -10.08 -1.19
CA THR A 493 -8.34 -8.70 -1.64
C THR A 493 -7.02 -8.17 -2.16
N LEU A 494 -7.08 -7.22 -3.10
CA LEU A 494 -5.89 -6.49 -3.55
C LEU A 494 -5.49 -5.51 -2.43
N TYR A 495 -4.19 -5.35 -2.19
CA TYR A 495 -3.69 -4.29 -1.34
C TYR A 495 -3.65 -2.98 -2.15
N PHE A 496 -4.33 -1.94 -1.68
CA PHE A 496 -4.50 -0.68 -2.40
C PHE A 496 -3.35 0.33 -2.18
N GLY A 497 -2.42 0.03 -1.29
CA GLY A 497 -1.23 0.85 -1.00
C GLY A 497 -1.12 1.17 0.49
N THR A 498 0.01 1.77 0.88
CA THR A 498 0.35 2.11 2.27
C THR A 498 -0.28 3.42 2.76
N PHE A 499 -1.19 4.03 1.98
CA PHE A 499 -1.73 5.36 2.30
C PHE A 499 -2.54 5.35 3.60
N ASP A 500 -3.51 4.44 3.70
CA ASP A 500 -4.38 4.36 4.88
C ASP A 500 -3.56 4.00 6.13
N ASP A 501 -2.60 3.09 6.00
CA ASP A 501 -1.69 2.68 7.09
C ASP A 501 -0.81 3.86 7.60
N TYR A 502 -0.27 4.69 6.69
CA TYR A 502 0.49 5.88 7.11
C TYR A 502 -0.41 6.99 7.66
N LEU A 503 -1.65 7.10 7.18
CA LEU A 503 -2.62 8.09 7.66
C LEU A 503 -2.97 7.84 9.13
N GLU A 504 -3.15 6.57 9.51
CA GLU A 504 -3.39 6.18 10.89
C GLU A 504 -2.25 6.65 11.82
N LEU A 505 -1.00 6.37 11.44
CA LEU A 505 0.17 6.81 12.21
C LEU A 505 0.33 8.33 12.25
N PHE A 506 -0.08 9.02 11.18
CA PHE A 506 -0.08 10.47 11.13
C PHE A 506 -1.09 11.09 12.10
N LEU A 507 -2.33 10.60 12.10
CA LEU A 507 -3.38 11.07 13.01
C LEU A 507 -3.01 10.76 14.46
N GLN A 508 -2.49 9.55 14.73
CA GLN A 508 -2.01 9.16 16.05
C GLN A 508 -0.90 10.09 16.56
N PHE A 509 0.09 10.40 15.71
CA PHE A 509 1.14 11.34 16.05
C PHE A 509 0.59 12.76 16.30
N GLY A 510 -0.42 13.19 15.54
CA GLY A 510 -1.13 14.45 15.76
C GLY A 510 -1.79 14.51 17.14
N TYR A 511 -2.51 13.46 17.56
CA TYR A 511 -3.13 13.41 18.89
C TYR A 511 -2.10 13.51 20.02
N VAL A 512 -0.99 12.79 19.91
CA VAL A 512 0.08 12.83 20.91
C VAL A 512 0.76 14.19 20.94
N SER A 513 1.16 14.73 19.78
CA SER A 513 1.93 15.98 19.72
C SER A 513 1.09 17.21 20.12
N LEU A 514 -0.16 17.32 19.65
CA LEU A 514 -1.00 18.50 19.88
C LEU A 514 -1.62 18.55 21.28
N PHE A 515 -2.04 17.39 21.83
CA PHE A 515 -2.83 17.34 23.07
C PHE A 515 -2.09 16.69 24.25
N SER A 516 -0.80 16.40 24.12
CA SER A 516 0.04 15.81 25.19
C SER A 516 0.01 16.60 26.50
N CYS A 517 -0.07 17.93 26.46
CA CYS A 517 -0.15 18.74 27.68
C CYS A 517 -1.49 18.55 28.41
N VAL A 518 -2.58 18.36 27.68
CA VAL A 518 -3.90 18.17 28.29
C VAL A 518 -4.08 16.72 28.74
N TYR A 519 -3.64 15.77 27.91
CA TYR A 519 -3.74 14.34 28.16
C TYR A 519 -2.40 13.62 27.94
N PRO A 520 -1.49 13.65 28.94
CA PRO A 520 -0.16 13.05 28.80
C PRO A 520 -0.15 11.53 28.57
N LEU A 521 -1.24 10.84 28.95
CA LEU A 521 -1.40 9.40 28.70
C LEU A 521 -1.66 9.04 27.23
N ALA A 522 -1.92 10.02 26.35
CA ALA A 522 -2.11 9.77 24.92
C ALA A 522 -0.93 8.98 24.31
N ALA A 523 0.31 9.33 24.70
CA ALA A 523 1.50 8.65 24.21
C ALA A 523 1.57 7.18 24.67
N VAL A 524 1.08 6.87 25.88
CA VAL A 524 1.03 5.48 26.38
C VAL A 524 0.06 4.65 25.55
N LEU A 525 -1.13 5.18 25.28
CA LEU A 525 -2.14 4.53 24.44
C LEU A 525 -1.63 4.32 23.02
N ALA A 526 -0.94 5.31 22.45
CA ALA A 526 -0.36 5.22 21.12
C ALA A 526 0.72 4.12 21.03
N VAL A 527 1.60 4.00 22.04
CA VAL A 527 2.61 2.93 22.09
C VAL A 527 1.95 1.55 22.19
N LEU A 528 0.91 1.41 23.01
CA LEU A 528 0.17 0.15 23.14
C LEU A 528 -0.54 -0.22 21.83
N ASN A 529 -1.17 0.75 21.16
CA ASN A 529 -1.79 0.54 19.86
C ASN A 529 -0.76 0.07 18.83
N ASN A 530 0.37 0.78 18.70
CA ASN A 530 1.39 0.44 17.71
C ASN A 530 2.04 -0.91 17.98
N ALA A 531 2.20 -1.30 19.25
CA ALA A 531 2.68 -2.61 19.62
C ALA A 531 1.73 -3.73 19.14
N THR A 532 0.41 -3.49 19.14
CA THR A 532 -0.55 -4.42 18.52
C THR A 532 -0.56 -4.32 16.99
N GLU A 533 -0.41 -3.11 16.44
CA GLU A 533 -0.48 -2.83 15.00
C GLU A 533 0.65 -3.50 14.23
N MET A 534 1.85 -3.54 14.82
CA MET A 534 2.99 -4.29 14.27
C MET A 534 2.64 -5.76 13.97
N TYR A 535 1.77 -6.38 14.77
CA TYR A 535 1.34 -7.76 14.56
C TYR A 535 0.08 -7.89 13.70
N SER A 536 -0.88 -6.96 13.83
CA SER A 536 -2.12 -6.96 13.04
C SER A 536 -1.78 -6.78 11.55
N ASP A 537 -0.97 -5.79 11.20
CA ASP A 537 -0.57 -5.50 9.83
C ASP A 537 0.30 -6.59 9.23
N ALA A 538 1.25 -7.13 10.00
CA ALA A 538 2.03 -8.28 9.57
C ALA A 538 1.11 -9.46 9.19
N PHE A 539 0.06 -9.69 9.98
CA PHE A 539 -0.94 -10.70 9.66
C PHE A 539 -1.77 -10.35 8.40
N LYS A 540 -2.23 -9.10 8.27
CA LYS A 540 -2.98 -8.61 7.09
C LYS A 540 -2.20 -8.89 5.81
N MET A 541 -0.91 -8.55 5.78
CA MET A 541 -0.02 -8.74 4.63
C MET A 541 0.25 -10.22 4.32
N CYS A 542 0.33 -11.08 5.34
CA CYS A 542 0.63 -12.50 5.12
C CYS A 542 -0.60 -13.33 4.72
N GLN A 543 -1.75 -13.08 5.33
CA GLN A 543 -2.91 -13.98 5.25
C GLN A 543 -4.15 -13.38 4.57
N VAL A 544 -4.32 -12.06 4.60
CA VAL A 544 -5.53 -11.39 4.10
C VAL A 544 -5.37 -10.95 2.66
N PHE A 545 -4.31 -10.19 2.36
CA PHE A 545 -4.10 -9.61 1.03
C PHE A 545 -3.40 -10.58 0.07
N LYS A 546 -3.64 -10.37 -1.23
CA LYS A 546 -2.75 -10.87 -2.28
C LYS A 546 -1.38 -10.21 -2.11
N ARG A 547 -0.33 -10.88 -2.56
CA ARG A 547 1.00 -10.29 -2.58
C ARG A 547 0.96 -9.00 -3.43
N PRO A 548 1.35 -7.85 -2.88
CA PRO A 548 1.53 -6.64 -3.67
C PRO A 548 2.79 -6.75 -4.53
N PHE A 549 2.84 -6.01 -5.63
CA PHE A 549 4.10 -5.85 -6.37
C PHE A 549 5.06 -4.99 -5.55
N SER A 550 6.33 -5.38 -5.51
CA SER A 550 7.36 -4.56 -4.87
C SER A 550 7.59 -3.29 -5.68
N GLU A 551 7.61 -2.14 -5.02
CA GLU A 551 7.97 -0.86 -5.63
C GLU A 551 9.21 -0.28 -4.93
N PRO A 552 10.25 0.09 -5.70
CA PRO A 552 11.45 0.68 -5.12
C PRO A 552 11.17 2.12 -4.68
N THR A 553 11.31 2.37 -3.38
CA THR A 553 11.12 3.68 -2.75
C THR A 553 12.37 4.09 -1.99
N ALA A 554 12.70 5.37 -2.09
CA ALA A 554 13.84 5.99 -1.41
C ALA A 554 13.44 6.78 -0.15
N ASN A 555 12.14 7.02 0.05
CA ASN A 555 11.60 7.72 1.21
C ASN A 555 10.10 7.39 1.40
N ILE A 556 9.51 7.92 2.47
CA ILE A 556 8.08 7.82 2.76
C ILE A 556 7.20 8.80 1.93
N GLY A 557 7.80 9.52 0.97
CA GLY A 557 7.08 10.42 0.06
C GLY A 557 6.51 11.66 0.75
N VAL A 558 5.25 11.98 0.43
CA VAL A 558 4.54 13.18 0.92
C VAL A 558 4.39 13.21 2.42
N TRP A 559 4.37 12.04 3.06
CA TRP A 559 4.28 11.91 4.52
C TRP A 559 5.45 12.56 5.27
N GLN A 560 6.57 12.79 4.59
CA GLN A 560 7.68 13.54 5.16
C GLN A 560 7.35 15.05 5.21
N VAL A 561 6.81 15.59 4.11
CA VAL A 561 6.46 17.01 3.99
C VAL A 561 5.29 17.38 4.87
N THR A 562 4.35 16.46 5.11
CA THR A 562 3.17 16.73 5.95
C THR A 562 3.48 16.71 7.44
N LYS A 563 4.64 16.20 7.85
CA LYS A 563 5.09 16.13 9.25
C LYS A 563 6.06 17.25 9.61
N GLU A 564 6.70 17.85 8.61
CA GLU A 564 7.41 19.13 8.72
C GLU A 564 6.42 20.28 8.84
#